data_AF-A0A1H1D3C9-F1
#
_entry.id   AF-A0A1H1D3C9-F1
#
_cell.length_a   1.000
_cell.length_b   1.000
_cell.length_c   1.000
_cell.angle_alpha   90.00
_cell.angle_beta   90.00
_cell.angle_gamma   90.00
#
_symmetry.space_group_name_H-M   'P 1'
#
loop_
_entity.id
_entity.type
_entity.pdbx_description
1 polymer ?
#
loop_
_entity_poly.entity_id
_entity_poly.type
_entity_poly.pdbx_seq_one_letter_code
_entity_poly.pdbx_strand_id
1 'polypeptide(L)'
;MTLLDFSYNGRTYRNFSEEAAVAAGVPQAAIDEALASERLSTVKAECRRRIYAQASSETQINMATATAAVAGKAVEDRSAEDLALLNSTKAAFDWVNAMRAKVIDLAADPDTGFTLDASWPDCPADVVAIVEQF
;
A
#
# COMPACT_ATOMS: atom_id res chain seq x y z
N MET A 1 -22.39 4.65 5.73
CA MET A 1 -23.02 3.96 4.58
C MET A 1 -21.99 3.95 3.46
N THR A 2 -21.50 2.77 3.09
CA THR A 2 -20.54 2.61 1.99
C THR A 2 -21.31 2.66 0.67
N LEU A 3 -20.78 3.38 -0.31
CA LEU A 3 -21.34 3.45 -1.66
C LEU A 3 -20.47 2.60 -2.58
N LEU A 4 -21.12 1.80 -3.41
CA LEU A 4 -20.49 0.80 -4.27
C LEU A 4 -20.60 1.19 -5.74
N ASP A 5 -19.49 1.02 -6.44
CA ASP A 5 -19.40 1.05 -7.89
C ASP A 5 -19.03 -0.34 -8.40
N PHE A 6 -19.96 -1.04 -9.06
CA PHE A 6 -19.74 -2.40 -9.54
C PHE A 6 -20.55 -2.72 -10.79
N SER A 7 -20.18 -3.80 -11.49
CA SER A 7 -20.93 -4.29 -12.65
C SER A 7 -21.47 -5.69 -12.38
N TYR A 8 -22.75 -5.90 -12.69
CA TYR A 8 -23.40 -7.21 -12.58
C TYR A 8 -24.33 -7.41 -13.78
N ASN A 9 -24.24 -8.58 -14.42
CA ASN A 9 -25.08 -8.98 -15.56
C ASN A 9 -25.14 -7.92 -16.69
N GLY A 10 -23.98 -7.38 -17.07
CA GLY A 10 -23.88 -6.36 -18.13
C GLY A 10 -24.42 -4.98 -17.78
N ARG A 11 -24.85 -4.75 -16.53
CA ARG A 11 -25.26 -3.44 -16.01
C ARG A 11 -24.21 -2.92 -15.03
N THR A 12 -24.00 -1.60 -15.05
CA THR A 12 -23.14 -0.91 -14.10
C THR A 12 -24.00 -0.18 -13.08
N TYR A 13 -23.71 -0.41 -11.81
CA TYR A 13 -24.32 0.20 -10.64
C TYR A 13 -23.31 1.19 -10.08
N ARG A 14 -23.68 2.48 -10.01
CA ARG A 14 -22.79 3.54 -9.51
C ARG A 14 -23.39 4.24 -8.31
N ASN A 15 -22.61 4.43 -7.26
CA ASN A 15 -23.03 5.01 -5.99
C ASN A 15 -24.23 4.27 -5.37
N PHE A 16 -24.24 2.94 -5.45
CA PHE A 16 -25.32 2.13 -4.87
C PHE A 16 -25.00 1.81 -3.40
N SER A 17 -25.99 1.96 -2.51
CA SER A 17 -25.94 1.30 -1.20
C SER A 17 -26.27 -0.19 -1.35
N GLU A 18 -25.98 -0.98 -0.32
CA GLU A 18 -26.38 -2.38 -0.27
C GLU A 18 -27.89 -2.54 -0.43
N GLU A 19 -28.68 -1.74 0.28
CA GLU A 19 -30.15 -1.78 0.21
C GLU A 19 -30.66 -1.42 -1.19
N ALA A 20 -30.04 -0.43 -1.85
CA ALA A 20 -30.38 -0.06 -3.21
C ALA A 20 -30.02 -1.17 -4.21
N ALA A 21 -28.92 -1.89 -4.00
CA ALA A 21 -28.53 -3.02 -4.83
C ALA A 21 -29.48 -4.21 -4.66
N VAL A 22 -29.88 -4.52 -3.43
CA VAL A 22 -30.91 -5.52 -3.13
C VAL A 22 -32.24 -5.15 -3.80
N ALA A 23 -32.68 -3.89 -3.65
CA ALA A 23 -33.91 -3.40 -4.28
C ALA A 23 -33.86 -3.45 -5.82
N ALA A 24 -32.67 -3.31 -6.40
CA ALA A 24 -32.45 -3.44 -7.84
C ALA A 24 -32.33 -4.90 -8.33
N GLY A 25 -32.51 -5.88 -7.44
CA GLY A 25 -32.48 -7.30 -7.76
C GLY A 25 -31.07 -7.87 -7.94
N VAL A 26 -30.05 -7.19 -7.43
CA VAL A 26 -28.68 -7.73 -7.40
C VAL A 26 -28.61 -8.83 -6.34
N PRO A 27 -28.11 -10.04 -6.67
CA PRO A 27 -27.94 -11.10 -5.68
C PRO A 27 -26.94 -10.73 -4.60
N GLN A 28 -27.17 -11.19 -3.36
CA GLN A 28 -26.30 -10.90 -2.22
C GLN A 28 -24.82 -11.23 -2.50
N ALA A 29 -24.53 -12.35 -3.18
CA ALA A 29 -23.16 -12.73 -3.51
C ALA A 29 -22.41 -11.68 -4.36
N ALA A 30 -23.10 -10.98 -5.27
CA ALA A 30 -22.48 -9.91 -6.07
C ALA A 30 -22.30 -8.62 -5.26
N ILE A 31 -23.16 -8.38 -4.27
CA ILE A 31 -23.02 -7.27 -3.31
C ILE A 31 -21.84 -7.53 -2.38
N ASP A 32 -21.72 -8.75 -1.85
CA ASP A 32 -20.62 -9.17 -0.98
C ASP A 32 -19.27 -9.05 -1.70
N GLU A 33 -19.21 -9.46 -2.97
CA GLU A 33 -18.01 -9.27 -3.80
C GLU A 33 -17.67 -7.79 -4.00
N ALA A 34 -18.68 -6.94 -4.26
CA ALA A 34 -18.48 -5.50 -4.41
C ALA A 34 -17.97 -4.86 -3.09
N LEU A 35 -18.52 -5.27 -1.94
CA LEU A 35 -18.07 -4.82 -0.62
C LEU A 35 -16.63 -5.24 -0.32
N ALA A 36 -16.29 -6.50 -0.60
CA ALA A 36 -14.93 -7.01 -0.42
C ALA A 36 -13.93 -6.27 -1.31
N SER A 37 -14.31 -5.99 -2.57
CA SER A 37 -13.50 -5.20 -3.50
C SER A 37 -13.31 -3.75 -3.01
N GLU A 38 -14.37 -3.10 -2.53
CA GLU A 38 -14.31 -1.74 -2.00
C GLU A 38 -13.44 -1.66 -0.74
N ARG A 39 -13.57 -2.65 0.15
CA ARG A 39 -12.72 -2.77 1.33
C ARG A 39 -11.25 -2.92 0.92
N LEU A 40 -10.94 -3.82 -0.01
CA LEU A 40 -9.58 -4.00 -0.51
C LEU A 40 -9.01 -2.71 -1.09
N SER A 41 -9.81 -1.96 -1.86
CA SER A 41 -9.44 -0.66 -2.41
C SER A 41 -9.09 0.34 -1.31
N THR A 42 -9.94 0.43 -0.28
CA THR A 42 -9.75 1.32 0.88
C THR A 42 -8.49 0.96 1.67
N VAL A 43 -8.25 -0.32 1.94
CA VAL A 43 -7.04 -0.78 2.65
C VAL A 43 -5.77 -0.49 1.83
N LYS A 44 -5.82 -0.65 0.50
CA LYS A 44 -4.71 -0.26 -0.39
C LYS A 44 -4.42 1.24 -0.33
N ALA A 45 -5.47 2.07 -0.30
CA ALA A 45 -5.34 3.51 -0.18
C ALA A 45 -4.68 3.90 1.15
N GLU A 46 -5.06 3.26 2.26
CA GLU A 46 -4.46 3.48 3.57
C GLU A 46 -2.99 3.03 3.62
N CYS A 47 -2.66 1.85 3.08
CA CYS A 47 -1.28 1.37 2.93
C CYS A 47 -0.42 2.40 2.20
N ARG A 48 -0.92 2.92 1.07
CA ARG A 48 -0.26 3.96 0.28
C ARG A 48 -0.08 5.25 1.06
N ARG A 49 -1.12 5.72 1.77
CA ARG A 49 -1.06 6.92 2.62
C ARG A 49 0.05 6.79 3.67
N ARG A 50 0.14 5.64 4.34
CA ARG A 50 1.16 5.34 5.37
C ARG A 50 2.58 5.33 4.82
N ILE A 51 2.80 4.69 3.66
CA ILE A 51 4.11 4.70 2.99
C ILE A 51 4.53 6.14 2.62
N TYR A 52 3.61 6.94 2.07
CA TYR A 52 3.91 8.32 1.69
C TYR A 52 4.05 9.27 2.89
N ALA A 53 3.44 8.94 4.03
CA ALA A 53 3.66 9.68 5.27
C ALA A 53 5.09 9.49 5.80
N GLN A 54 5.70 8.32 5.56
CA GLN A 54 7.10 8.10 5.90
C GLN A 54 8.05 8.73 4.87
N ALA A 55 7.83 8.45 3.58
CA ALA A 55 8.70 8.92 2.50
C ALA A 55 7.87 9.53 1.39
N SER A 56 8.01 10.83 1.17
CA SER A 56 7.31 11.54 0.11
C SER A 56 7.69 10.98 -1.28
N SER A 57 6.90 11.31 -2.31
CA SER A 57 7.26 10.92 -3.69
C SER A 57 8.61 11.49 -4.11
N GLU A 58 8.96 12.70 -3.66
CA GLU A 58 10.24 13.35 -3.96
C GLU A 58 11.39 12.63 -3.28
N THR A 59 11.26 12.36 -1.98
CA THR A 59 12.20 11.52 -1.20
C THR A 59 12.43 10.17 -1.89
N GLN A 60 11.36 9.48 -2.29
CA GLN A 60 11.47 8.17 -2.96
C GLN A 60 12.24 8.25 -4.30
N ILE A 61 12.02 9.31 -5.09
CA ILE A 61 12.75 9.53 -6.36
C ILE A 61 14.23 9.83 -6.09
N ASN A 62 14.54 10.65 -5.08
CA ASN A 62 15.90 10.98 -4.70
C ASN A 62 16.66 9.73 -4.21
N MET A 63 16.03 8.93 -3.34
CA MET A 63 16.54 7.63 -2.88
C MET A 63 16.82 6.68 -4.05
N ALA A 64 15.87 6.53 -4.98
CA ALA A 64 16.01 5.66 -6.14
C ALA A 64 17.14 6.13 -7.06
N THR A 65 17.27 7.44 -7.28
CA THR A 65 18.32 8.04 -8.11
C THR A 65 19.70 7.85 -7.49
N ALA A 66 19.84 8.10 -6.18
CA ALA A 66 21.09 7.87 -5.47
C ALA A 66 21.48 6.38 -5.48
N THR A 67 20.51 5.49 -5.24
CA THR A 67 20.71 4.04 -5.31
C THR A 67 21.14 3.61 -6.72
N ALA A 68 20.53 4.15 -7.77
CA ALA A 68 20.91 3.85 -9.15
C ALA A 68 22.31 4.36 -9.50
N ALA A 69 22.69 5.56 -9.04
CA ALA A 69 24.03 6.10 -9.22
C ALA A 69 25.10 5.19 -8.59
N VAL A 70 24.84 4.68 -7.39
CA VAL A 70 25.73 3.71 -6.72
C VAL A 70 25.74 2.37 -7.43
N ALA A 71 24.59 1.86 -7.86
CA ALA A 71 24.49 0.59 -8.58
C ALA A 71 25.26 0.62 -9.92
N GLY A 72 25.39 1.80 -10.54
CA GLY A 72 26.17 2.02 -11.76
C GLY A 72 27.69 1.98 -11.56
N LYS A 73 28.19 2.07 -10.33
CA LYS A 73 29.63 1.92 -10.02
C LYS A 73 30.05 0.45 -10.14
N ALA A 74 31.29 0.22 -10.57
CA ALA A 74 31.94 -1.08 -10.44
C ALA A 74 31.97 -1.49 -8.96
N VAL A 75 31.90 -2.80 -8.68
CA VAL A 75 31.72 -3.29 -7.30
C VAL A 75 32.91 -2.91 -6.43
N GLU A 76 34.11 -2.98 -7.00
CA GLU A 76 35.39 -2.60 -6.42
C GLU A 76 35.52 -1.10 -6.13
N ASP A 77 34.75 -0.26 -6.81
CA ASP A 77 34.77 1.20 -6.65
C ASP A 77 33.73 1.70 -5.64
N ARG A 78 32.91 0.81 -5.07
CA ARG A 78 31.88 1.18 -4.08
C ARG A 78 32.52 1.44 -2.73
N SER A 79 32.26 2.62 -2.18
CA SER A 79 32.70 2.98 -0.84
C SER A 79 31.88 2.27 0.25
N ALA A 80 32.27 2.42 1.52
CA ALA A 80 31.48 1.91 2.63
C ALA A 80 30.11 2.60 2.71
N GLU A 81 30.06 3.90 2.40
CA GLU A 81 28.84 4.69 2.36
C GLU A 81 27.91 4.25 1.22
N ASP A 82 28.47 3.91 0.05
CA ASP A 82 27.72 3.33 -1.07
C ASP A 82 27.00 2.03 -0.64
N LEU A 83 27.72 1.13 0.03
CA LEU A 83 27.16 -0.13 0.53
C LEU A 83 26.10 0.11 1.62
N ALA A 84 26.32 1.09 2.49
CA ALA A 84 25.35 1.48 3.52
C ALA A 84 24.05 2.01 2.90
N LEU A 85 24.14 2.85 1.86
CA LEU A 85 22.99 3.32 1.09
C LEU A 85 22.23 2.16 0.46
N LEU A 86 22.92 1.24 -0.22
CA LEU A 86 22.27 0.08 -0.85
C LEU A 86 21.53 -0.80 0.16
N ASN A 87 22.15 -1.08 1.31
CA ASN A 87 21.55 -1.88 2.38
C ASN A 87 20.32 -1.19 2.99
N SER A 88 20.40 0.12 3.23
CA SER A 88 19.30 0.90 3.81
C SER A 88 18.13 1.02 2.83
N THR A 89 18.41 1.25 1.55
CA THR A 89 17.37 1.23 0.49
C THR A 89 16.72 -0.14 0.38
N LYS A 90 17.49 -1.23 0.49
CA LYS A 90 16.91 -2.58 0.54
C LYS A 90 15.96 -2.75 1.73
N ALA A 91 16.34 -2.31 2.93
CA ALA A 91 15.47 -2.36 4.10
C ALA A 91 14.16 -1.59 3.88
N ALA A 92 14.22 -0.42 3.23
CA ALA A 92 13.04 0.37 2.87
C ALA A 92 12.12 -0.40 1.90
N PHE A 93 12.67 -1.06 0.89
CA PHE A 93 11.87 -1.89 -0.02
C PHE A 93 11.27 -3.12 0.67
N ASP A 94 12.01 -3.78 1.56
CA ASP A 94 11.52 -4.92 2.32
C ASP A 94 10.34 -4.50 3.24
N TRP A 95 10.43 -3.34 3.88
CA TRP A 95 9.32 -2.78 4.66
C TRP A 95 8.11 -2.43 3.78
N VAL A 96 8.29 -1.78 2.63
CA VAL A 96 7.20 -1.49 1.68
C VAL A 96 6.52 -2.79 1.21
N ASN A 97 7.29 -3.85 0.99
CA ASN A 97 6.75 -5.16 0.63
C ASN A 97 5.95 -5.78 1.78
N ALA A 98 6.43 -5.68 3.02
CA ALA A 98 5.68 -6.11 4.20
C ALA A 98 4.36 -5.34 4.36
N MET A 99 4.38 -4.02 4.18
CA MET A 99 3.18 -3.17 4.18
C MET A 99 2.16 -3.63 3.13
N ARG A 100 2.62 -3.91 1.89
CA ARG A 100 1.75 -4.37 0.80
C ARG A 100 1.23 -5.79 1.02
N ALA A 101 2.02 -6.68 1.60
CA ALA A 101 1.57 -8.03 1.94
C ALA A 101 0.43 -7.98 2.98
N LYS A 102 0.53 -7.07 3.96
CA LYS A 102 -0.47 -6.92 5.02
C LYS A 102 -1.85 -6.48 4.52
N VAL A 103 -1.92 -5.83 3.35
CA VAL A 103 -3.18 -5.38 2.74
C VAL A 103 -4.18 -6.52 2.58
N ILE A 104 -3.73 -7.71 2.13
CA ILE A 104 -4.63 -8.84 1.89
C ILE A 104 -5.24 -9.34 3.20
N ASP A 105 -4.41 -9.49 4.24
CA ASP A 105 -4.86 -9.91 5.56
C ASP A 105 -5.89 -8.94 6.14
N LEU A 106 -5.60 -7.63 6.08
CA LEU A 106 -6.47 -6.59 6.63
C LEU A 106 -7.77 -6.43 5.83
N ALA A 107 -7.73 -6.68 4.52
CA ALA A 107 -8.90 -6.65 3.67
C ALA A 107 -9.81 -7.88 3.85
N ALA A 108 -9.25 -9.03 4.20
CA ALA A 108 -10.00 -10.29 4.34
C ALA A 108 -10.98 -10.29 5.52
N ASP A 109 -10.65 -9.60 6.62
CA ASP A 109 -11.51 -9.49 7.79
C ASP A 109 -12.13 -8.09 7.87
N PRO A 110 -13.46 -7.92 7.72
CA PRO A 110 -14.14 -6.63 7.81
C PRO A 110 -14.00 -5.95 9.18
N ASP A 111 -13.84 -6.71 10.26
CA ASP A 111 -13.79 -6.22 11.63
C ASP A 111 -12.38 -5.79 12.06
N THR A 112 -11.36 -6.18 11.30
CA THR A 112 -9.99 -5.75 11.55
C THR A 112 -9.85 -4.24 11.28
N GLY A 113 -9.38 -3.51 12.29
CA GLY A 113 -9.17 -2.06 12.25
C GLY A 113 -7.95 -1.66 11.43
N PHE A 114 -8.05 -1.65 10.09
CA PHE A 114 -6.95 -1.27 9.20
C PHE A 114 -6.51 0.20 9.33
N THR A 115 -7.27 1.05 10.03
CA THR A 115 -6.90 2.44 10.32
C THR A 115 -6.00 2.57 11.55
N LEU A 116 -5.87 1.51 12.36
CA LEU A 116 -5.04 1.49 13.56
C LEU A 116 -3.57 1.28 13.19
N ASP A 117 -2.66 1.98 13.85
CA ASP A 117 -1.22 1.83 13.60
C ASP A 117 -0.73 0.41 13.90
N ALA A 118 -1.24 -0.20 14.98
CA ALA A 118 -0.92 -1.56 15.40
C ALA A 118 -1.31 -2.66 14.38
N SER A 119 -2.10 -2.32 13.36
CA SER A 119 -2.48 -3.24 12.28
C SER A 119 -1.41 -3.38 11.21
N TRP A 120 -0.41 -2.49 11.19
CA TRP A 120 0.62 -2.41 10.16
C TRP A 120 2.00 -2.77 10.71
N PRO A 121 2.93 -3.25 9.86
CA PRO A 121 4.33 -3.37 10.24
C PRO A 121 4.92 -2.04 10.67
N ASP A 122 5.64 -2.04 11.80
CA ASP A 122 6.42 -0.89 12.24
C ASP A 122 7.46 -0.50 11.18
N CYS A 123 7.67 0.81 11.02
CA CYS A 123 8.74 1.32 10.17
C CYS A 123 10.09 1.09 10.86
N PRO A 124 11.03 0.32 10.26
CA PRO A 124 12.33 0.09 10.86
C PRO A 124 13.12 1.39 11.02
N ALA A 125 13.90 1.52 12.10
CA ALA A 125 14.71 2.72 12.36
C ALA A 125 15.66 3.06 11.20
N ASP A 126 16.23 2.05 10.54
CA ASP A 126 17.12 2.25 9.38
C ASP A 126 16.38 2.85 8.19
N VAL A 127 15.09 2.54 8.03
CA VAL A 127 14.23 3.13 6.98
C VAL A 127 13.94 4.59 7.29
N VAL A 128 13.66 4.93 8.55
CA VAL A 128 13.50 6.32 8.98
C VAL A 128 14.80 7.11 8.73
N ALA A 129 15.93 6.57 9.17
CA ALA A 129 17.23 7.23 9.05
C ALA A 129 17.67 7.48 7.60
N ILE A 130 17.37 6.57 6.67
CA ILE A 130 17.68 6.81 5.26
C ILE A 130 16.73 7.80 4.61
N VAL A 131 15.45 7.80 5.00
CA VAL A 131 14.47 8.77 4.49
C VAL A 131 14.84 10.18 4.92
N GLU A 132 15.30 10.39 6.15
CA GLU A 132 15.74 11.71 6.64
C GLU A 132 16.96 12.28 5.90
N GLN A 133 17.68 11.48 5.11
CA GLN A 133 18.80 11.93 4.28
C GLN A 133 18.35 12.56 2.95
N PHE A 134 17.06 12.47 2.59
CA PHE A 134 16.52 12.87 1.27
C PHE A 134 15.27 13.74 1.36
#